data_AF-A0A914YQR8-F1
#
_entry.id   AF-A0A914YQR8-F1
#
_cell.length_a   1.000
_cell.length_b   1.000
_cell.length_c   1.000
_cell.angle_alpha   90.00
_cell.angle_beta   90.00
_cell.angle_gamma   90.00
#
_symmetry.space_group_name_H-M   'P 1'
#
loop_
_entity.id
_entity.type
_entity.pdbx_description
1 polymer ?
#
loop_
_entity_poly.entity_id
_entity_poly.type
_entity_poly.pdbx_seq_one_letter_code
_entity_poly.pdbx_strand_id
1 'polypeptide(L)'
;MAKTKPPPEQYATTNRVCCCNVKTAGYIVAIVEIVLCILALYGLFRNFQVFGSPYFFWFFVGIISIIIIIIGIIILILAIVKRKANWVIPHMFSQIFLTLFLFIVALVTAILLLFERYRGIRSLLGQGDYYMSDESTRLLGYLIILVYLAVALLEIFFIWIVYKLYLHLKECERIKNGQFSLLAAYDDEGYNSNVYIAPKNDNAHGGSPSAGDVYPYEPPVTPPPQGYRRAQ
;
A
#
# COMPACT_ATOMS: atom_id res chain seq x y z
N MET A 1 -6.91 45.94 -35.00
CA MET A 1 -5.94 44.89 -34.59
C MET A 1 -6.59 44.01 -33.54
N ALA A 2 -7.15 42.88 -33.96
CA ALA A 2 -7.82 41.94 -33.06
C ALA A 2 -6.77 40.97 -32.48
N LYS A 3 -6.64 40.93 -31.14
CA LYS A 3 -5.86 39.91 -30.45
C LYS A 3 -6.66 38.61 -30.44
N THR A 4 -6.25 37.66 -31.28
CA THR A 4 -6.72 36.28 -31.28
C THR A 4 -6.40 35.63 -29.94
N LYS A 5 -7.44 35.23 -29.21
CA LYS A 5 -7.35 34.45 -27.97
C LYS A 5 -6.89 33.03 -28.36
N PRO A 6 -5.85 32.46 -27.73
CA PRO A 6 -5.48 31.07 -28.00
C PRO A 6 -6.61 30.11 -27.57
N PRO A 7 -6.78 28.97 -28.26
CA PRO A 7 -7.82 28.00 -27.95
C PRO A 7 -7.60 27.43 -26.54
N PRO A 8 -8.68 27.10 -25.81
CA PRO A 8 -8.53 26.44 -24.51
C PRO A 8 -7.90 25.06 -24.76
N GLU A 9 -6.65 24.90 -24.32
CA GLU A 9 -6.08 23.59 -24.08
C GLU A 9 -7.10 22.81 -23.24
N GLN A 10 -7.59 21.72 -23.81
CA GLN A 10 -8.49 20.80 -23.13
C GLN A 10 -7.73 20.26 -21.93
N TYR A 11 -7.93 20.92 -20.78
CA TYR A 11 -7.60 20.40 -19.47
C TYR A 11 -8.24 19.03 -19.39
N ALA A 12 -7.40 17.99 -19.50
CA ALA A 12 -7.80 16.63 -19.26
C ALA A 12 -8.42 16.61 -17.87
N THR A 13 -9.75 16.54 -17.85
CA THR A 13 -10.57 16.37 -16.67
C THR A 13 -10.14 15.07 -16.01
N THR A 14 -9.15 15.15 -15.13
CA THR A 14 -8.78 14.06 -14.24
C THR A 14 -9.87 13.99 -13.19
N ASN A 15 -10.99 13.39 -13.60
CA ASN A 15 -11.96 12.82 -12.70
C ASN A 15 -11.18 11.94 -11.72
N ARG A 16 -10.86 12.48 -10.53
CA ARG A 16 -10.29 11.73 -9.41
C ARG A 16 -11.37 10.83 -8.82
N VAL A 17 -11.93 9.95 -9.64
CA VAL A 17 -12.54 8.72 -9.17
C VAL A 17 -11.44 8.03 -8.36
N CYS A 18 -11.77 7.43 -7.23
CA CYS A 18 -10.86 6.54 -6.49
C CYS A 18 -10.45 5.37 -7.41
N CYS A 19 -9.52 5.61 -8.32
CA CYS A 19 -9.20 4.75 -9.46
C CYS A 19 -8.58 3.43 -9.00
N CYS A 20 -8.87 2.37 -9.75
CA CYS A 20 -8.48 0.99 -9.43
C CYS A 20 -6.96 0.74 -9.47
N ASN A 21 -6.19 1.56 -10.19
CA ASN A 21 -4.78 1.27 -10.51
C ASN A 21 -3.89 1.13 -9.24
N VAL A 22 -4.08 2.00 -8.24
CA VAL A 22 -3.30 1.96 -6.99
C VAL A 22 -3.68 0.76 -6.13
N LYS A 23 -4.95 0.32 -6.17
CA LYS A 23 -5.40 -0.89 -5.47
C LYS A 23 -4.80 -2.14 -6.09
N THR A 24 -4.77 -2.20 -7.43
CA THR A 24 -4.12 -3.30 -8.15
C THR A 24 -2.64 -3.40 -7.77
N ALA A 25 -1.93 -2.27 -7.68
CA ALA A 25 -0.54 -2.26 -7.21
C ALA A 25 -0.39 -2.83 -5.78
N GLY A 26 -1.30 -2.47 -4.87
CA GLY A 26 -1.34 -3.04 -3.51
C GLY A 26 -1.57 -4.56 -3.48
N TYR A 27 -2.45 -5.09 -4.35
CA TYR A 27 -2.64 -6.52 -4.49
C TYR A 27 -1.40 -7.23 -5.06
N ILE A 28 -0.72 -6.62 -6.03
CA ILE A 28 0.53 -7.15 -6.58
C ILE A 28 1.59 -7.25 -5.47
N VAL A 29 1.74 -6.22 -4.64
CA VAL A 29 2.67 -6.25 -3.49
C VAL A 29 2.33 -7.40 -2.55
N ALA A 30 1.07 -7.55 -2.16
CA ALA A 30 0.64 -8.65 -1.29
C ALA A 30 0.96 -10.04 -1.89
N ILE A 31 0.78 -10.23 -3.20
CA ILE A 31 1.10 -11.49 -3.88
C ILE A 31 2.61 -11.76 -3.85
N VAL A 32 3.44 -10.76 -4.16
CA VAL A 32 4.89 -10.94 -4.15
C VAL A 32 5.40 -11.20 -2.73
N GLU A 33 4.85 -10.53 -1.72
CA GLU A 33 5.20 -10.79 -0.32
C GLU A 33 4.82 -12.22 0.11
N ILE A 34 3.68 -12.76 -0.35
CA ILE A 34 3.35 -14.17 -0.10
C ILE A 34 4.40 -15.09 -0.71
N VAL A 35 4.86 -14.82 -1.93
CA VAL A 35 5.92 -15.60 -2.58
C VAL A 35 7.23 -15.51 -1.77
N LEU A 36 7.61 -14.31 -1.30
CA LEU A 36 8.77 -14.12 -0.44
C LEU A 36 8.64 -14.84 0.90
N CYS A 37 7.44 -14.86 1.49
CA CYS A 37 7.15 -15.63 2.71
C CYS A 37 7.34 -17.13 2.47
N ILE A 38 6.89 -17.67 1.34
CA ILE A 38 7.08 -19.09 0.99
C ILE A 38 8.59 -19.39 0.81
N LEU A 39 9.33 -18.51 0.14
CA LEU A 39 10.77 -18.65 -0.03
C LEU A 39 11.52 -18.57 1.31
N ALA A 40 11.12 -17.66 2.19
CA ALA A 40 11.68 -17.54 3.53
C ALA A 40 11.39 -18.80 4.37
N LEU A 41 10.17 -19.33 4.30
CA LEU A 41 9.80 -20.57 4.97
C LEU A 41 10.63 -21.74 4.45
N TYR A 42 10.76 -21.87 3.13
CA TYR A 42 11.62 -22.89 2.51
C TYR A 42 13.08 -22.77 2.98
N GLY A 43 13.64 -21.56 2.97
CA GLY A 43 14.99 -21.30 3.47
C GLY A 43 15.17 -21.67 4.94
N LEU A 44 14.17 -21.38 5.77
CA LEU A 44 14.16 -21.69 7.20
C LEU A 44 14.19 -23.20 7.46
N PHE A 45 13.33 -23.97 6.76
CA PHE A 45 13.32 -25.43 6.84
C PHE A 45 14.61 -26.03 6.28
N ARG A 46 15.11 -25.53 5.16
CA ARG A 46 16.36 -26.01 4.56
C ARG A 46 17.54 -25.79 5.51
N ASN A 47 17.65 -24.61 6.12
CA ASN A 47 18.69 -24.31 7.10
C ASN A 47 18.56 -25.20 8.34
N PHE A 48 17.35 -25.43 8.84
CA PHE A 48 17.13 -26.34 9.96
C PHE A 48 17.53 -27.79 9.63
N GLN A 49 17.27 -28.27 8.42
CA GLN A 49 17.71 -29.61 7.98
C GLN A 49 19.23 -29.72 7.86
N VAL A 50 19.92 -28.67 7.41
CA VAL A 50 21.38 -28.68 7.21
C VAL A 50 22.11 -28.52 8.54
N PHE A 51 21.66 -27.62 9.40
CA PHE A 51 22.37 -27.24 10.63
C PHE A 51 21.84 -27.96 11.88
N GLY A 52 20.61 -28.46 11.86
CA GLY A 52 20.02 -29.21 12.96
C GLY A 52 19.75 -28.38 14.22
N SER A 53 19.95 -29.00 15.39
CA SER A 53 19.64 -28.42 16.71
C SER A 53 20.30 -27.05 17.00
N PRO A 54 21.57 -26.77 16.60
CA PRO A 54 22.17 -25.44 16.75
C PRO A 54 21.37 -24.29 16.10
N TYR A 55 20.58 -24.57 15.07
CA TYR A 55 19.74 -23.59 14.39
C TYR A 55 18.33 -23.45 15.00
N PHE A 56 17.98 -24.25 16.01
CA PHE A 56 16.63 -24.31 16.58
C PHE A 56 16.10 -22.96 17.09
N PHE A 57 16.95 -22.19 17.76
CA PHE A 57 16.58 -20.85 18.24
C PHE A 57 16.22 -19.91 17.06
N TRP A 58 17.07 -19.86 16.03
CA TRP A 58 16.84 -19.05 14.84
C TRP A 58 15.65 -19.54 14.02
N PHE A 59 15.43 -20.86 13.97
CA PHE A 59 14.25 -21.46 13.38
C PHE A 59 12.96 -20.97 14.05
N PHE A 60 12.90 -21.02 15.38
CA PHE A 60 11.72 -20.57 16.13
C PHE A 60 11.44 -19.07 15.95
N VAL A 61 12.48 -18.23 16.05
CA VAL A 61 12.38 -16.80 15.78
C VAL A 61 11.89 -16.53 14.35
N GLY A 62 12.40 -17.29 13.37
CA GLY A 62 11.98 -17.20 11.97
C GLY A 62 10.51 -17.56 11.76
N ILE A 63 10.00 -18.62 12.38
CA ILE A 63 8.58 -19.00 12.28
C ILE A 63 7.68 -17.91 12.85
N ILE A 64 8.01 -17.36 14.02
CA ILE A 64 7.24 -16.25 14.62
C ILE A 64 7.23 -15.05 13.69
N SER A 65 8.39 -14.69 13.11
CA SER A 65 8.50 -13.60 12.15
C SER A 65 7.59 -13.80 10.93
N ILE A 66 7.56 -15.00 10.36
CA ILE A 66 6.67 -15.34 9.23
C ILE A 66 5.19 -15.18 9.60
N ILE A 67 4.78 -15.61 10.79
CA ILE A 67 3.40 -15.46 11.27
C ILE A 67 3.01 -13.98 11.34
N ILE A 68 3.88 -13.13 11.90
CA ILE A 68 3.63 -11.68 12.00
C ILE A 68 3.49 -11.05 10.61
N ILE A 69 4.34 -11.44 9.66
CA ILE A 69 4.27 -10.95 8.27
C ILE A 69 2.95 -11.37 7.60
N ILE A 70 2.54 -12.64 7.76
CA ILE A 70 1.25 -13.13 7.22
C ILE A 70 0.08 -12.32 7.78
N ILE A 71 0.08 -12.04 9.09
CA ILE A 71 -0.95 -11.19 9.71
C ILE A 71 -0.94 -9.79 9.08
N GLY A 72 0.24 -9.20 8.87
CA GLY A 72 0.41 -7.93 8.16
C GLY A 72 -0.21 -7.93 6.76
N ILE A 73 0.06 -8.98 5.97
CA ILE A 73 -0.48 -9.14 4.61
C ILE A 73 -2.01 -9.24 4.64
N ILE A 74 -2.58 -10.03 5.55
CA ILE A 74 -4.05 -10.16 5.69
C ILE A 74 -4.66 -8.80 6.03
N ILE A 75 -4.04 -8.06 6.95
CA ILE A 75 -4.48 -6.72 7.35
C ILE A 75 -4.41 -5.75 6.15
N LEU A 76 -3.36 -5.80 5.33
CA LEU A 76 -3.23 -5.01 4.11
C LEU A 76 -4.37 -5.29 3.12
N ILE A 77 -4.66 -6.57 2.85
CA ILE A 77 -5.76 -6.97 1.96
C ILE A 77 -7.11 -6.46 2.51
N LEU A 78 -7.34 -6.62 3.82
CA LEU A 78 -8.54 -6.12 4.48
C LEU A 78 -8.64 -4.58 4.41
N ALA A 79 -7.53 -3.86 4.49
CA ALA A 79 -7.49 -2.41 4.34
C ALA A 79 -7.95 -1.96 2.95
N ILE A 80 -7.50 -2.67 1.89
CA ILE A 80 -7.88 -2.41 0.51
C ILE A 80 -9.38 -2.68 0.29
N VAL A 81 -9.87 -3.83 0.79
CA VAL A 81 -11.28 -4.24 0.64
C VAL A 81 -12.21 -3.30 1.39
N LYS A 82 -11.91 -3.02 2.68
CA LYS A 82 -12.75 -2.17 3.54
C LYS A 82 -12.54 -0.67 3.30
N ARG A 83 -11.59 -0.29 2.44
CA ARG A 83 -11.21 1.09 2.12
C ARG A 83 -10.91 1.93 3.37
N LYS A 84 -10.23 1.35 4.37
CA LYS A 84 -9.85 2.02 5.61
C LYS A 84 -8.35 2.25 5.63
N ALA A 85 -7.91 3.51 5.59
CA ALA A 85 -6.48 3.82 5.47
C ALA A 85 -5.68 3.40 6.71
N ASN A 86 -6.26 3.54 7.90
CA ASN A 86 -5.59 3.23 9.17
C ASN A 86 -5.18 1.76 9.30
N TRP A 87 -5.83 0.86 8.55
CA TRP A 87 -5.50 -0.57 8.57
C TRP A 87 -4.24 -0.88 7.76
N VAL A 88 -3.71 0.05 6.96
CA VAL A 88 -2.44 -0.15 6.24
C VAL A 88 -1.22 0.05 7.16
N ILE A 89 -1.39 0.81 8.25
CA ILE A 89 -0.30 1.22 9.15
C ILE A 89 0.46 0.04 9.77
N PRO A 90 -0.20 -1.02 10.29
CA PRO A 90 0.51 -2.16 10.88
C PRO A 90 1.42 -2.87 9.88
N HIS A 91 0.97 -3.01 8.63
CA HIS A 91 1.77 -3.61 7.56
C HIS A 91 2.99 -2.75 7.20
N MET A 92 2.79 -1.44 7.01
CA MET A 92 3.91 -0.51 6.76
C MET A 92 4.95 -0.52 7.89
N PHE A 93 4.51 -0.56 9.15
CA PHE A 93 5.43 -0.62 10.29
C PHE A 93 6.27 -1.90 10.26
N SER A 94 5.64 -3.04 9.96
CA SER A 94 6.33 -4.32 9.84
C SER A 94 7.37 -4.33 8.71
N GLN A 95 7.07 -3.71 7.56
CA GLN A 95 8.01 -3.57 6.45
C GLN A 95 9.21 -2.68 6.80
N ILE A 96 8.99 -1.55 7.48
CA ILE A 96 10.08 -0.67 7.92
C ILE A 96 11.01 -1.42 8.88
N PHE A 97 10.43 -2.15 9.84
CA PHE A 97 11.20 -2.99 10.76
C PHE A 97 12.01 -4.05 10.02
N LEU A 98 11.39 -4.76 9.07
CA LEU A 98 12.06 -5.79 8.26
C LEU A 98 13.21 -5.19 7.44
N THR A 99 12.99 -4.04 6.80
CA THR A 99 14.02 -3.34 6.00
C THR A 99 15.21 -2.95 6.86
N LEU A 100 14.98 -2.35 8.03
CA LEU A 100 16.05 -1.99 8.97
C LEU A 100 16.79 -3.22 9.46
N PHE A 101 16.08 -4.31 9.77
CA PHE A 101 16.68 -5.57 10.20
C PHE A 101 17.60 -6.16 9.11
N LEU A 102 17.15 -6.22 7.86
CA LEU A 102 17.95 -6.70 6.73
C LEU A 102 19.22 -5.87 6.54
N PHE A 103 19.11 -4.54 6.67
CA PHE A 103 20.24 -3.63 6.57
C PHE A 103 21.26 -3.85 7.70
N ILE A 104 20.78 -3.99 8.94
CA ILE A 104 21.64 -4.26 10.11
C ILE A 104 22.36 -5.59 9.94
N VAL A 105 21.66 -6.66 9.54
CA VAL A 105 22.28 -7.97 9.32
C VAL A 105 23.36 -7.89 8.24
N ALA A 106 23.07 -7.24 7.10
CA ALA A 106 24.06 -7.04 6.04
C ALA A 106 25.29 -6.26 6.53
N LEU A 107 25.08 -5.20 7.31
CA LEU A 107 26.16 -4.38 7.87
C LEU A 107 27.01 -5.16 8.87
N VAL A 108 26.39 -5.91 9.79
CA VAL A 108 27.11 -6.74 10.76
C VAL A 108 27.91 -7.82 10.05
N THR A 109 27.34 -8.48 9.02
CA THR A 109 28.07 -9.46 8.20
C THR A 109 29.25 -8.81 7.46
N ALA A 110 29.08 -7.61 6.91
CA ALA A 110 30.15 -6.87 6.25
C ALA A 110 31.31 -6.51 7.21
N ILE A 111 30.98 -6.03 8.41
CA ILE A 111 31.97 -5.73 9.44
C ILE A 111 32.73 -7.01 9.86
N LEU A 112 32.03 -8.13 10.04
CA LEU A 112 32.67 -9.39 10.41
C LEU A 112 33.58 -9.94 9.31
N LEU A 113 33.25 -9.73 8.04
CA LEU A 113 34.14 -10.03 6.92
C LEU A 113 35.37 -9.12 6.92
N LEU A 114 35.21 -7.83 7.23
CA LEU A 114 36.32 -6.87 7.26
C LEU A 114 37.36 -7.22 8.35
N PHE A 115 36.90 -7.72 9.50
CA PHE A 115 37.78 -8.17 10.59
C PHE A 115 38.17 -9.65 10.49
N GLU A 116 37.86 -10.33 9.38
CA GLU A 116 38.15 -11.75 9.16
C GLU A 116 37.67 -12.67 10.30
N ARG A 117 36.60 -12.26 11.00
CA ARG A 117 36.06 -12.99 12.15
C ARG A 117 35.04 -14.02 11.68
N TYR A 118 35.51 -15.02 10.94
CA TYR A 118 34.69 -16.06 10.30
C TYR A 118 33.83 -16.86 11.27
N ARG A 119 34.31 -17.06 12.51
CA ARG A 119 33.53 -17.71 13.58
C ARG A 119 32.30 -16.90 13.98
N GLY A 120 32.37 -15.57 13.89
CA GLY A 120 31.23 -14.67 14.13
C GLY A 120 30.20 -14.76 13.02
N ILE A 121 30.63 -14.86 11.76
CA ILE A 121 29.74 -15.04 10.60
C ILE A 121 28.96 -16.36 10.73
N ARG A 122 29.66 -17.45 11.06
CA ARG A 122 29.02 -18.75 11.30
C ARG A 122 28.02 -18.69 12.46
N SER A 123 28.37 -18.02 13.56
CA SER A 123 27.46 -17.86 14.70
C SER A 123 26.17 -17.10 14.35
N LEU A 124 26.26 -16.02 13.57
CA LEU A 124 25.10 -15.25 13.11
C LEU A 124 24.16 -16.05 12.22
N LEU A 125 24.69 -17.04 11.50
CA LEU A 125 23.92 -17.90 10.61
C LEU A 125 23.43 -19.18 11.31
N GLY A 126 23.71 -19.34 12.61
CA GLY A 126 23.42 -20.55 13.37
C GLY A 126 24.28 -21.76 12.94
N GLN A 127 25.40 -21.51 12.27
CA GLN A 127 26.39 -22.50 11.80
C GLN A 127 27.50 -22.81 12.84
N GLY A 128 27.24 -22.59 14.13
CA GLY A 128 28.27 -22.56 15.20
C GLY A 128 29.40 -23.57 15.08
N ASP A 129 29.06 -24.86 14.93
CA ASP A 129 30.03 -25.97 14.87
C ASP A 129 30.09 -26.67 13.50
N TYR A 130 29.47 -26.11 12.45
CA TYR A 130 29.51 -26.73 11.12
C TYR A 130 30.91 -26.54 10.50
N TYR A 131 31.57 -27.65 10.15
CA TYR A 131 32.89 -27.62 9.52
C TYR A 131 32.79 -27.02 8.11
N MET A 132 33.19 -25.77 7.98
CA MET A 132 33.18 -25.03 6.73
C MET A 132 34.54 -24.35 6.56
N SER A 133 35.10 -24.44 5.35
CA SER A 133 36.37 -23.79 5.04
C SER A 133 36.24 -22.26 5.14
N ASP A 134 37.33 -21.57 5.45
CA ASP A 134 37.33 -20.11 5.57
C ASP A 134 37.00 -19.45 4.22
N GLU A 135 37.44 -20.04 3.10
CA GLU A 135 37.10 -19.57 1.75
C GLU A 135 35.60 -19.69 1.45
N SER A 136 34.98 -20.83 1.81
CA SER A 136 33.53 -20.98 1.69
C SER A 136 32.78 -20.00 2.59
N THR A 137 33.30 -19.73 3.80
CA THR A 137 32.68 -18.78 4.74
C THR A 137 32.73 -17.35 4.20
N ARG A 138 33.82 -16.98 3.53
CA ARG A 138 33.98 -15.68 2.88
C ARG A 138 32.99 -15.50 1.73
N LEU A 139 32.88 -16.50 0.85
CA LEU A 139 31.93 -16.48 -0.27
C LEU A 139 30.48 -16.43 0.23
N LEU A 140 30.15 -17.22 1.25
CA LEU A 140 28.83 -17.19 1.89
C LEU A 140 28.52 -15.79 2.45
N GLY A 141 29.48 -15.16 3.12
CA GLY A 141 29.34 -13.79 3.64
C GLY A 141 29.03 -12.77 2.54
N TYR A 142 29.74 -12.80 1.41
CA TYR A 142 29.45 -11.92 0.27
C TYR A 142 28.05 -12.17 -0.32
N LEU A 143 27.65 -13.43 -0.46
CA LEU A 143 26.31 -13.79 -0.94
C LEU A 143 25.21 -13.29 0.00
N ILE A 144 25.39 -13.42 1.31
CA ILE A 144 24.45 -12.93 2.31
C ILE A 144 24.27 -11.43 2.17
N ILE A 145 25.38 -10.67 2.11
CA ILE A 145 25.32 -9.22 1.96
C ILE A 145 24.56 -8.84 0.68
N LEU A 146 24.89 -9.49 -0.45
CA LEU A 146 24.25 -9.21 -1.74
C LEU A 146 22.76 -9.50 -1.70
N VAL A 147 22.35 -10.67 -1.19
CA VAL A 147 20.94 -11.07 -1.12
C VAL A 147 20.17 -10.16 -0.16
N TYR A 148 20.71 -9.88 1.03
CA TYR A 148 20.02 -9.06 2.03
C TYR A 148 19.85 -7.62 1.55
N LEU A 149 20.86 -7.04 0.88
CA LEU A 149 20.74 -5.72 0.28
C LEU A 149 19.73 -5.71 -0.88
N ALA A 150 19.73 -6.73 -1.73
CA ALA A 150 18.76 -6.84 -2.83
C ALA A 150 17.32 -6.93 -2.30
N VAL A 151 17.09 -7.75 -1.28
CA VAL A 151 15.77 -7.84 -0.62
C VAL A 151 15.42 -6.54 0.09
N ALA A 152 16.36 -5.87 0.78
CA ALA A 152 16.09 -4.59 1.42
C ALA A 152 15.69 -3.50 0.41
N LEU A 153 16.33 -3.44 -0.75
CA LEU A 153 15.94 -2.51 -1.83
C LEU A 153 14.53 -2.82 -2.36
N LEU A 154 14.19 -4.10 -2.47
CA LEU A 154 12.85 -4.54 -2.87
C LEU A 154 11.80 -4.17 -1.81
N GLU A 155 12.10 -4.30 -0.51
CA GLU A 155 11.22 -3.86 0.57
C GLU A 155 11.02 -2.34 0.58
N ILE A 156 12.07 -1.55 0.32
CA ILE A 156 11.95 -0.09 0.17
C ILE A 156 10.99 0.26 -0.97
N PHE A 157 11.08 -0.48 -2.08
CA PHE A 157 10.16 -0.31 -3.21
C PHE A 157 8.72 -0.65 -2.83
N PHE A 158 8.48 -1.72 -2.07
CA PHE A 158 7.15 -2.06 -1.57
C PHE A 158 6.60 -1.03 -0.59
N ILE A 159 7.42 -0.55 0.36
CA ILE A 159 7.05 0.54 1.27
C ILE A 159 6.58 1.76 0.48
N TRP A 160 7.28 2.12 -0.60
CA TRP A 160 6.87 3.24 -1.45
C TRP A 160 5.49 3.03 -2.08
N ILE A 161 5.20 1.82 -2.61
CA ILE A 161 3.88 1.48 -3.17
C ILE A 161 2.80 1.52 -2.09
N VAL A 162 3.04 0.88 -0.95
CA VAL A 162 2.08 0.80 0.16
C VAL A 162 1.83 2.19 0.77
N TYR A 163 2.85 3.04 0.84
CA TYR A 163 2.70 4.44 1.25
C TYR A 163 1.81 5.24 0.28
N LYS A 164 2.00 5.07 -1.03
CA LYS A 164 1.12 5.69 -2.04
C LYS A 164 -0.32 5.15 -1.94
N LEU A 165 -0.49 3.86 -1.65
CA LEU A 165 -1.79 3.26 -1.38
C LEU A 165 -2.44 3.84 -0.11
N TYR A 166 -1.68 4.02 0.98
CA TYR A 166 -2.16 4.65 2.21
C TYR A 166 -2.67 6.07 1.96
N LEU A 167 -1.89 6.91 1.27
CA LEU A 167 -2.30 8.26 0.90
C LEU A 167 -3.57 8.25 0.05
N HIS A 168 -3.65 7.33 -0.91
CA HIS A 168 -4.82 7.18 -1.77
C HIS A 168 -6.08 6.79 -0.98
N LEU A 169 -5.96 5.82 -0.06
CA LEU A 169 -7.08 5.40 0.80
C LEU A 169 -7.52 6.52 1.75
N LYS A 170 -6.56 7.28 2.32
CA LYS A 170 -6.85 8.40 3.21
C LYS A 170 -7.64 9.50 2.50
N GLU A 171 -7.27 9.82 1.26
CA GLU A 171 -7.99 10.81 0.46
C GLU A 171 -9.42 10.35 0.14
N CYS A 172 -9.58 9.07 -0.25
CA CYS A 172 -10.90 8.50 -0.49
C CYS A 172 -11.78 8.45 0.77
N GLU A 173 -11.18 8.20 1.93
CA GLU A 173 -11.87 8.22 3.23
C GLU A 173 -12.31 9.65 3.61
N ARG A 174 -11.46 10.65 3.36
CA ARG A 174 -11.77 12.07 3.57
C ARG A 174 -12.94 12.56 2.72
N ILE A 175 -12.98 12.17 1.44
CA ILE A 175 -14.10 12.50 0.53
C ILE A 175 -15.39 11.83 1.00
N LYS A 176 -15.34 10.55 1.39
CA LYS A 176 -16.52 9.80 1.86
C LYS A 176 -17.11 10.38 3.14
N ASN A 177 -16.27 10.90 4.04
CA ASN A 177 -16.70 11.45 5.33
C ASN A 177 -17.22 12.91 5.22
N GLY A 178 -17.45 13.44 4.01
CA GLY A 178 -18.06 14.76 3.80
C GLY A 178 -17.19 15.96 4.19
N GLN A 179 -15.95 15.73 4.62
CA GLN A 179 -15.01 16.80 5.02
C GLN A 179 -14.43 17.58 3.84
N PHE A 180 -14.75 17.19 2.60
CA PHE A 180 -14.32 17.91 1.41
C PHE A 180 -14.99 19.30 1.26
N SER A 181 -16.12 19.55 1.92
CA SER A 181 -16.80 20.86 1.84
C SER A 181 -16.19 21.97 2.72
N LEU A 182 -15.26 21.64 3.63
CA LEU A 182 -14.80 22.61 4.65
C LEU A 182 -13.32 22.97 4.56
N LEU A 183 -12.46 22.14 3.96
CA LEU A 183 -11.03 22.46 3.79
C LEU A 183 -10.68 23.07 2.42
N ALA A 184 -11.54 22.92 1.42
CA ALA A 184 -11.42 23.64 0.15
C ALA A 184 -11.80 25.14 0.28
N ALA A 185 -12.29 25.54 1.45
CA ALA A 185 -12.67 26.92 1.76
C ALA A 185 -11.63 27.66 2.62
N TYR A 186 -10.54 27.01 3.07
CA TYR A 186 -9.64 27.62 4.06
C TYR A 186 -8.15 27.64 3.69
N ASP A 187 -7.75 27.08 2.54
CA ASP A 187 -6.36 27.17 2.12
C ASP A 187 -6.29 27.42 0.61
N ASP A 188 -5.89 28.65 0.28
CA ASP A 188 -5.39 29.18 -0.99
C ASP A 188 -6.27 30.30 -1.60
N GLU A 189 -5.85 31.55 -1.36
CA GLU A 189 -6.27 32.74 -2.08
C GLU A 189 -5.89 32.60 -3.57
N GLY A 190 -6.73 31.91 -4.33
CA GLY A 190 -6.52 31.74 -5.77
C GLY A 190 -7.05 30.43 -6.35
N TYR A 191 -7.42 29.45 -5.52
CA TYR A 191 -7.92 28.16 -5.98
C TYR A 191 -9.44 28.10 -5.89
N ASN A 192 -10.14 28.57 -6.93
CA ASN A 192 -11.60 28.52 -7.01
C ASN A 192 -12.07 27.09 -7.33
N SER A 193 -11.86 26.17 -6.38
CA SER A 193 -12.42 24.82 -6.43
C SER A 193 -13.87 24.87 -5.97
N ASN A 194 -14.75 25.38 -6.83
CA ASN A 194 -16.18 25.18 -6.73
C ASN A 194 -16.52 23.71 -6.99
N VAL A 195 -16.13 22.83 -6.06
CA VAL A 195 -16.72 21.50 -5.98
C VAL A 195 -18.01 21.66 -5.18
N TYR A 196 -19.03 22.12 -5.88
CA TYR A 196 -20.39 22.13 -5.40
C TYR A 196 -20.90 20.68 -5.40
N ILE A 197 -20.94 20.05 -4.23
CA ILE A 197 -21.69 18.81 -4.05
C ILE A 197 -23.14 19.22 -3.92
N ALA A 198 -23.93 19.01 -4.97
CA ALA A 198 -25.33 19.41 -4.97
C ALA A 198 -26.09 18.77 -3.80
N PRO A 199 -26.93 19.53 -3.09
CA PRO A 199 -27.83 18.96 -2.09
C PRO A 199 -28.70 17.89 -2.75
N LYS A 200 -28.99 16.83 -1.98
CA LYS A 200 -29.85 15.73 -2.42
C LYS A 200 -31.20 16.32 -2.84
N ASN A 201 -31.51 16.25 -4.14
CA ASN A 201 -32.77 16.73 -4.70
C ASN A 201 -33.94 16.06 -3.96
N ASP A 202 -34.60 16.86 -3.14
CA ASP A 202 -35.97 16.66 -2.73
C ASP A 202 -36.81 16.91 -3.98
N ASN A 203 -37.27 15.81 -4.61
CA ASN A 203 -37.95 15.69 -5.91
C ASN A 203 -39.14 16.64 -6.22
N ALA A 204 -39.30 17.76 -5.52
CA ALA A 204 -40.28 18.81 -5.68
C ALA A 204 -39.98 19.76 -6.86
N HIS A 205 -38.73 19.88 -7.30
CA HIS A 205 -38.35 20.86 -8.33
C HIS A 205 -37.55 20.22 -9.47
N GLY A 206 -38.22 19.97 -10.60
CA GLY A 206 -37.58 19.51 -11.83
C GLY A 206 -36.79 20.64 -12.49
N GLY A 207 -35.47 20.64 -12.32
CA GLY A 207 -34.56 21.56 -13.00
C GLY A 207 -34.56 21.35 -14.52
N SER A 208 -34.59 22.44 -15.29
CA SER A 208 -34.56 22.40 -16.75
C SER A 208 -33.13 22.21 -17.28
N PRO A 209 -32.89 21.31 -18.26
CA PRO A 209 -31.58 21.13 -18.91
C PRO A 209 -31.01 22.42 -19.53
N SER A 210 -31.87 23.39 -19.84
CA SER A 210 -31.46 24.70 -20.39
C SER A 210 -30.78 25.62 -19.37
N ALA A 211 -30.78 25.28 -18.08
CA ALA A 211 -30.09 26.02 -17.02
C ALA A 211 -28.62 25.55 -16.81
N GLY A 212 -28.16 24.53 -17.56
CA GLY A 212 -26.80 24.00 -17.44
C GLY A 212 -26.62 22.96 -16.33
N ASP A 213 -27.72 22.53 -15.69
CA ASP A 213 -27.70 21.49 -14.67
C ASP A 213 -27.62 20.09 -15.30
N VAL A 214 -26.43 19.47 -15.22
CA VAL A 214 -26.21 18.09 -15.64
C VAL A 214 -26.20 17.19 -14.40
N TYR A 215 -27.35 16.58 -14.10
CA TYR A 215 -27.49 15.51 -13.09
C TYR A 215 -28.23 14.32 -13.70
N PRO A 216 -28.03 13.08 -13.20
CA PRO A 216 -28.81 11.94 -13.66
C PRO A 216 -30.28 12.14 -13.27
N TYR A 217 -31.15 12.32 -14.27
CA TYR A 217 -32.59 12.42 -14.05
C TYR A 217 -33.15 11.04 -13.74
N GLU A 218 -33.75 10.86 -12.57
CA GLU A 218 -34.82 9.87 -12.44
C GLU A 218 -36.07 10.43 -13.15
N PRO A 219 -36.80 9.63 -13.95
CA PRO A 219 -37.97 10.11 -14.65
C PRO A 219 -39.02 10.59 -13.63
N PRO A 220 -39.71 11.71 -13.91
CA PRO A 220 -40.70 12.27 -12.99
C PRO A 220 -41.80 11.25 -12.71
N VAL A 221 -42.20 11.14 -11.44
CA VAL A 221 -43.37 10.36 -11.03
C VAL A 221 -44.58 10.93 -11.75
N THR A 222 -45.20 10.14 -12.62
CA THR A 222 -46.39 10.56 -13.37
C THR A 222 -47.51 10.93 -12.38
N PRO A 223 -48.11 12.13 -12.48
CA PRO A 223 -49.23 12.48 -11.62
C PRO A 223 -50.41 11.54 -11.88
N PRO A 224 -51.22 11.21 -10.86
CA PRO A 224 -52.41 10.40 -11.06
C PRO A 224 -53.38 11.09 -12.05
N PRO A 225 -54.14 10.32 -12.84
CA PRO A 225 -55.00 10.87 -13.87
C PRO A 225 -55.99 11.88 -13.28
N GLN A 226 -56.00 13.09 -13.86
CA GLN A 226 -56.99 14.12 -13.53
C GLN A 226 -58.37 13.67 -13.99
N GLY A 227 -59.13 13.07 -13.08
CA GLY A 227 -60.45 12.54 -13.42
C GLY A 227 -61.27 12.18 -12.20
N TYR A 228 -61.40 13.07 -11.21
CA TYR A 228 -62.52 13.00 -10.27
C TYR A 228 -62.88 14.41 -9.78
N ARG A 229 -63.74 15.10 -10.53
CA ARG A 229 -64.53 16.22 -10.00
C ARG A 229 -65.48 15.61 -8.95
N ARG A 230 -65.29 15.96 -7.67
CA ARG A 230 -66.36 15.82 -6.67
C ARG A 230 -67.47 16.80 -7.06
N ALA A 231 -68.63 16.29 -7.43
CA ALA A 231 -69.87 17.03 -7.36
C ALA A 231 -70.37 17.01 -5.90
N GLN A 232 -70.94 18.14 -5.49
CA GLN A 232 -71.62 18.37 -4.22
C GLN A 232 -72.80 17.44 -4.03
#